data_AF-A0A3D2P7J0-F1
#
_entry.id   AF-A0A3D2P7J0-F1
#
_cell.length_a   1.000
_cell.length_b   1.000
_cell.length_c   1.000
_cell.angle_alpha   90.00
_cell.angle_beta   90.00
_cell.angle_gamma   90.00
#
_symmetry.space_group_name_H-M   'P 1'
#
loop_
_entity.id
_entity.type
_entity.pdbx_description
1 polymer ?
#
loop_
_entity_poly.entity_id
_entity_poly.type
_entity_poly.pdbx_seq_one_letter_code
_entity_poly.pdbx_strand_id
1 'polypeptide(L)'
;MKQIVLISLMVLSLPFPLKGEYLIKIPYPLEKQQEIEKMNLNLRYVGKDFCLFSASAELMVKIPDTYTILGSYSEEEEIFFVWVKKPEDLGVIRKYGQVLYFFNQTAIIKGKIEEIIKLSEQGFKLKLLPERIPWSEQVKYFTPAIRFKSSAEETADTQIIKEILQNFTTTQYVEYIQYLQGLETRYSFSPKIQETKDYLVNKFQEFGLSVSTFPFALKYNNQDYTLYNVIATLSGETTPKKEYILCAHYDSTVDNPYDPMVSAPGADDNASGISALLLAAKYLSQKKFNSTIKFVCFAGEEQGMKGSQSYAKEMYNQG
;
A
#
# COMPACT_ATOMS: atom_id res chain seq x y z
N MET A 1 20.40 6.07 -23.20
CA MET A 1 19.47 5.18 -22.49
C MET A 1 19.27 5.72 -21.08
N LYS A 2 18.11 6.31 -20.78
CA LYS A 2 17.73 6.67 -19.42
C LYS A 2 17.50 5.39 -18.62
N GLN A 3 18.09 5.27 -17.43
CA GLN A 3 17.81 4.19 -16.48
C GLN A 3 16.84 4.76 -15.43
N ILE A 4 15.66 4.15 -15.30
CA ILE A 4 14.63 4.50 -14.30
C ILE A 4 14.55 3.34 -13.30
N VAL A 5 14.63 3.66 -12.00
CA VAL A 5 14.42 2.72 -10.89
C VAL A 5 13.27 3.26 -10.03
N LEU A 6 12.29 2.40 -9.70
CA LEU A 6 11.05 2.74 -8.99
C LEU A 6 11.04 2.14 -7.58
N ILE A 7 10.68 2.91 -6.56
CA ILE A 7 10.56 2.48 -5.15
C ILE A 7 9.25 3.04 -4.56
N SER A 8 8.45 2.19 -3.88
CA SER A 8 7.16 2.53 -3.25
C SER A 8 7.22 2.30 -1.73
N LEU A 9 6.55 3.14 -0.90
CA LEU A 9 6.59 3.14 0.57
C LEU A 9 5.17 3.18 1.17
N MET A 10 4.86 2.34 2.17
CA MET A 10 3.57 2.27 2.88
C MET A 10 3.83 1.99 4.39
N VAL A 11 3.26 2.76 5.33
CA VAL A 11 3.41 2.54 6.80
C VAL A 11 2.12 2.86 7.55
N LEU A 12 1.59 1.87 8.30
CA LEU A 12 0.36 1.91 9.12
C LEU A 12 0.66 2.03 10.63
N SER A 13 -0.05 2.90 11.36
CA SER A 13 -0.22 2.77 12.83
C SER A 13 -1.51 3.46 13.32
N LEU A 14 -2.41 2.71 13.96
CA LEU A 14 -3.52 3.23 14.77
C LEU A 14 -3.68 2.40 16.06
N PRO A 15 -4.17 3.00 17.17
CA PRO A 15 -4.33 2.32 18.46
C PRO A 15 -5.67 1.56 18.51
N PHE A 16 -5.64 0.24 18.72
CA PHE A 16 -6.84 -0.59 18.91
C PHE A 16 -7.01 -1.01 20.37
N PRO A 17 -8.26 -1.19 20.85
CA PRO A 17 -8.53 -1.70 22.19
C PRO A 17 -8.05 -3.16 22.30
N LEU A 18 -7.17 -3.40 23.26
CA LEU A 18 -6.42 -4.64 23.46
C LEU A 18 -7.28 -5.69 24.18
N LYS A 19 -7.92 -6.60 23.43
CA LYS A 19 -8.24 -7.98 23.84
C LYS A 19 -8.71 -8.81 22.64
N GLY A 20 -8.19 -10.03 22.48
CA GLY A 20 -8.60 -10.99 21.45
C GLY A 20 -7.47 -11.43 20.50
N GLU A 21 -7.71 -12.54 19.79
CA GLU A 21 -6.91 -12.96 18.64
C GLU A 21 -7.51 -12.43 17.34
N TYR A 22 -6.63 -12.12 16.38
CA TYR A 22 -6.99 -11.56 15.08
C TYR A 22 -6.42 -12.41 13.97
N LEU A 23 -7.18 -12.52 12.88
CA LEU A 23 -6.67 -13.01 11.60
C LEU A 23 -6.04 -11.85 10.85
N ILE A 24 -4.75 -11.97 10.58
CA ILE A 24 -3.97 -10.97 9.85
C ILE A 24 -3.44 -11.53 8.54
N LYS A 25 -3.33 -10.67 7.54
CA LYS A 25 -2.73 -10.91 6.23
C LYS A 25 -1.42 -10.15 6.14
N ILE A 26 -0.31 -10.85 5.94
CA ILE A 26 1.01 -10.25 5.73
C ILE A 26 1.41 -10.49 4.27
N PRO A 27 1.88 -9.49 3.50
CA PRO A 27 2.39 -9.69 2.15
C PRO A 27 3.48 -10.76 2.11
N TYR A 28 3.55 -11.51 1.00
CA TYR A 28 4.56 -12.53 0.76
C TYR A 28 5.32 -12.19 -0.54
N PRO A 29 6.65 -12.30 -0.58
CA PRO A 29 7.54 -12.84 0.46
C PRO A 29 7.62 -11.94 1.71
N LEU A 30 7.77 -12.57 2.88
CA LEU A 30 7.92 -11.87 4.16
C LEU A 30 9.26 -11.13 4.17
N GLU A 31 9.24 -9.82 4.36
CA GLU A 31 10.46 -8.99 4.31
C GLU A 31 11.41 -9.35 5.46
N LYS A 32 10.86 -9.62 6.65
CA LYS A 32 11.63 -10.09 7.83
C LYS A 32 11.21 -11.49 8.28
N GLN A 33 11.21 -12.44 7.33
CA GLN A 33 10.81 -13.83 7.58
C GLN A 33 11.41 -14.45 8.86
N GLN A 34 12.73 -14.32 9.07
CA GLN A 34 13.39 -14.91 10.25
C GLN A 34 12.96 -14.28 11.58
N GLU A 35 12.55 -13.02 11.58
CA GLU A 35 12.02 -12.35 12.77
C GLU A 35 10.60 -12.85 13.02
N ILE A 36 9.76 -12.90 11.99
CA ILE A 36 8.38 -13.42 12.06
C ILE A 36 8.36 -14.90 12.48
N GLU A 37 9.29 -15.73 12.01
CA GLU A 37 9.40 -17.13 12.41
C GLU A 37 9.75 -17.28 13.91
N LYS A 38 10.48 -16.33 14.48
CA LYS A 38 10.80 -16.27 15.92
C LYS A 38 9.64 -15.71 16.74
N MET A 39 8.78 -14.90 16.12
CA MET A 39 7.52 -14.50 16.71
C MET A 39 6.63 -15.74 16.71
N ASN A 40 6.16 -16.16 17.88
CA ASN A 40 5.31 -17.35 18.02
C ASN A 40 3.87 -17.10 17.48
N LEU A 41 3.75 -16.59 16.26
CA LEU A 41 2.51 -16.41 15.53
C LEU A 41 2.03 -17.76 15.00
N ASN A 42 0.71 -17.92 14.94
CA ASN A 42 0.13 -19.11 14.33
C ASN A 42 0.01 -18.87 12.83
N LEU A 43 0.96 -19.38 12.02
CA LEU A 43 0.84 -19.39 10.56
C LEU A 43 -0.38 -20.25 10.18
N ARG A 44 -1.32 -19.70 9.40
CA ARG A 44 -2.59 -20.35 9.00
C ARG A 44 -2.64 -20.68 7.50
N TYR A 45 -1.94 -19.90 6.67
CA TYR A 45 -1.93 -20.07 5.22
C TYR A 45 -0.69 -19.43 4.59
N VAL A 46 -0.16 -20.05 3.55
CA VAL A 46 0.90 -19.49 2.69
C VAL A 46 0.37 -19.44 1.26
N GLY A 47 0.16 -18.23 0.76
CA GLY A 47 -0.20 -17.96 -0.63
C GLY A 47 1.01 -17.48 -1.44
N LYS A 48 0.76 -17.17 -2.71
CA LYS A 48 1.80 -16.62 -3.61
C LYS A 48 2.21 -15.19 -3.21
N ASP A 49 1.24 -14.38 -2.80
CA ASP A 49 1.42 -12.94 -2.60
C ASP A 49 1.16 -12.51 -1.14
N PHE A 50 0.68 -13.43 -0.28
CA PHE A 50 0.49 -13.18 1.15
C PHE A 50 0.46 -14.46 1.99
N CYS A 51 0.74 -14.32 3.29
CA CYS A 51 0.51 -15.31 4.33
C CYS A 51 -0.63 -14.85 5.26
N LEU A 52 -1.33 -15.80 5.87
CA LEU A 52 -2.26 -15.52 6.95
C LEU A 52 -1.69 -16.00 8.28
N PHE A 53 -1.87 -15.20 9.32
CA PHE A 53 -1.51 -15.55 10.69
C PHE A 53 -2.66 -15.29 11.65
N SER A 54 -2.73 -16.04 12.73
CA SER A 54 -3.45 -15.62 13.93
C SER A 54 -2.46 -15.02 14.91
N ALA A 55 -2.81 -13.85 15.45
CA ALA A 55 -1.98 -13.13 16.40
C ALA A 55 -2.84 -12.44 17.47
N SER A 56 -2.37 -12.41 18.71
CA SER A 56 -2.94 -11.54 19.73
C SER A 56 -2.59 -10.08 19.41
N ALA A 57 -3.41 -9.15 19.88
CA ALA A 57 -3.14 -7.72 19.70
C ALA A 57 -1.75 -7.30 20.25
N GLU A 58 -1.27 -7.94 21.32
CA GLU A 58 0.07 -7.69 21.89
C GLU A 58 1.21 -8.12 20.96
N LEU A 59 1.03 -9.22 20.22
CA LEU A 59 2.01 -9.70 19.25
C LEU A 59 1.97 -8.90 17.96
N MET A 60 0.79 -8.43 17.55
CA MET A 60 0.60 -7.64 16.33
C MET A 60 1.40 -6.34 16.32
N VAL A 61 1.55 -5.67 17.48
CA VAL A 61 2.37 -4.45 17.60
C VAL A 61 3.86 -4.72 17.35
N LYS A 62 4.30 -5.97 17.52
CA LYS A 62 5.70 -6.37 17.37
C LYS A 62 6.01 -6.87 15.95
N ILE A 63 5.01 -7.01 15.08
CA ILE A 63 5.20 -7.57 13.75
C ILE A 63 6.01 -6.56 12.92
N PRO A 64 7.17 -6.97 12.40
CA PRO A 64 8.06 -6.06 11.69
C PRO A 64 7.60 -5.72 10.27
N ASP A 65 6.78 -6.58 9.67
CA ASP A 65 6.23 -6.42 8.32
C ASP A 65 4.86 -5.72 8.37
N THR A 66 4.45 -5.13 7.25
CA THR A 66 3.09 -4.58 7.11
C THR A 66 2.06 -5.70 7.13
N TYR A 67 0.92 -5.45 7.76
CA TYR A 67 -0.16 -6.44 7.81
C TYR A 67 -1.54 -5.78 7.74
N THR A 68 -2.50 -6.50 7.17
CA THR A 68 -3.92 -6.13 7.17
C THR A 68 -4.66 -7.00 8.16
N ILE A 69 -5.47 -6.41 9.03
CA ILE A 69 -6.40 -7.17 9.89
C ILE A 69 -7.60 -7.56 9.04
N LEU A 70 -7.85 -8.86 8.89
CA LEU A 70 -9.01 -9.37 8.15
C LEU A 70 -10.24 -9.53 9.05
N GLY A 71 -10.03 -9.83 10.33
CA GLY A 71 -11.11 -10.00 11.31
C GLY A 71 -10.59 -10.44 12.67
N SER A 72 -11.47 -10.49 13.66
CA SER A 72 -11.19 -11.04 15.00
C SER A 72 -11.82 -12.42 15.17
N TYR A 73 -11.20 -13.25 16.00
CA TYR A 73 -11.77 -14.53 16.43
C TYR A 73 -12.81 -14.32 17.55
N SER A 74 -13.80 -15.20 17.59
CA SER A 74 -14.84 -15.27 18.62
C SER A 74 -15.14 -16.75 18.92
N GLU A 75 -15.69 -17.05 20.10
CA GLU A 75 -16.00 -18.43 20.51
C GLU A 75 -17.15 -19.05 19.69
N GLU A 76 -17.99 -18.23 19.05
CA GLU A 76 -19.18 -18.69 18.32
C GLU A 76 -19.00 -18.80 16.79
N GLU A 77 -17.89 -18.31 16.24
CA GLU A 77 -17.72 -18.19 14.80
C GLU A 77 -16.37 -18.71 14.33
N GLU A 78 -16.40 -19.41 13.21
CA GLU A 78 -15.22 -20.00 12.59
C GLU A 78 -14.90 -19.34 11.26
N ILE A 79 -13.67 -19.53 10.79
CA ILE A 79 -13.19 -18.96 9.53
C ILE A 79 -12.98 -20.06 8.49
N PHE A 80 -13.56 -19.90 7.31
CA PHE A 80 -13.49 -20.86 6.22
C PHE A 80 -12.93 -20.24 4.94
N PHE A 81 -12.23 -21.06 4.16
CA PHE A 81 -12.06 -20.86 2.73
C PHE A 81 -13.28 -21.39 1.98
N VAL A 82 -13.79 -20.58 1.05
CA VAL A 82 -14.85 -20.95 0.12
C VAL A 82 -14.36 -20.73 -1.31
N TRP A 83 -14.39 -21.78 -2.13
CA TRP A 83 -14.04 -21.64 -3.55
C TRP A 83 -15.23 -21.11 -4.33
N VAL A 84 -15.02 -19.98 -5.00
CA VAL A 84 -16.01 -19.18 -5.68
C VAL A 84 -15.82 -19.34 -7.18
N LYS A 85 -16.80 -19.92 -7.88
CA LYS A 85 -16.69 -20.16 -9.33
C LYS A 85 -16.84 -18.87 -10.13
N LYS A 86 -17.73 -17.97 -9.69
CA LYS A 86 -17.95 -16.68 -10.33
C LYS A 86 -18.07 -15.56 -9.29
N PRO A 87 -17.53 -14.35 -9.53
CA PRO A 87 -17.56 -13.27 -8.55
C PRO A 87 -18.96 -12.92 -8.03
N GLU A 88 -20.02 -13.11 -8.83
CA GLU A 88 -21.40 -12.81 -8.43
C GLU A 88 -21.91 -13.73 -7.31
N ASP A 89 -21.31 -14.92 -7.18
CA ASP A 89 -21.63 -15.89 -6.12
C ASP A 89 -21.30 -15.35 -4.72
N LEU A 90 -20.47 -14.30 -4.61
CA LEU A 90 -20.21 -13.61 -3.34
C LEU A 90 -21.49 -13.05 -2.72
N GLY A 91 -22.48 -12.68 -3.53
CA GLY A 91 -23.79 -12.25 -3.04
C GLY A 91 -24.57 -13.37 -2.32
N VAL A 92 -24.37 -14.62 -2.74
CA VAL A 92 -24.93 -15.80 -2.07
C VAL A 92 -24.17 -16.06 -0.77
N ILE A 93 -22.84 -16.05 -0.83
CA ILE A 93 -21.96 -16.33 0.31
C ILE A 93 -22.21 -15.37 1.48
N ARG A 94 -22.41 -14.07 1.19
CA ARG A 94 -22.69 -13.03 2.20
C ARG A 94 -23.97 -13.28 3.03
N LYS A 95 -24.87 -14.15 2.58
CA LYS A 95 -26.08 -14.52 3.34
C LYS A 95 -25.79 -15.49 4.49
N TYR A 96 -24.67 -16.20 4.44
CA TYR A 96 -24.31 -17.27 5.38
C TYR A 96 -23.13 -16.90 6.28
N GLY A 97 -22.41 -15.82 5.98
CA GLY A 97 -21.30 -15.35 6.78
C GLY A 97 -20.71 -14.04 6.26
N GLN A 98 -19.86 -13.43 7.09
CA GLN A 98 -19.12 -12.23 6.74
C GLN A 98 -17.95 -12.60 5.82
N VAL A 99 -17.91 -12.07 4.61
CA VAL A 99 -16.73 -12.19 3.72
C VAL A 99 -15.65 -11.24 4.23
N LEU A 100 -14.55 -11.79 4.75
CA LEU A 100 -13.40 -11.03 5.26
C LEU A 100 -12.43 -10.63 4.14
N TYR A 101 -12.26 -11.50 3.15
CA TYR A 101 -11.33 -11.27 2.05
C TYR A 101 -11.68 -12.12 0.83
N PHE A 102 -11.38 -11.65 -0.38
CA PHE A 102 -11.57 -12.40 -1.62
C PHE A 102 -10.32 -12.29 -2.50
N PHE A 103 -9.79 -13.44 -2.93
CA PHE A 103 -8.58 -13.51 -3.75
C PHE A 103 -8.61 -14.80 -4.57
N ASN A 104 -8.11 -14.79 -5.81
CA ASN A 104 -7.93 -16.00 -6.63
C ASN A 104 -9.11 -16.98 -6.58
N GLN A 105 -10.35 -16.48 -6.80
CA GLN A 105 -11.57 -17.30 -6.74
C GLN A 105 -11.79 -18.01 -5.38
N THR A 106 -11.28 -17.44 -4.29
CA THR A 106 -11.40 -17.96 -2.93
C THR A 106 -11.85 -16.83 -2.00
N ALA A 107 -12.96 -17.03 -1.30
CA ALA A 107 -13.40 -16.15 -0.23
C ALA A 107 -12.95 -16.69 1.12
N ILE A 108 -12.44 -15.81 1.98
CA ILE A 108 -12.28 -16.06 3.41
C ILE A 108 -13.56 -15.54 4.07
N ILE A 109 -14.27 -16.42 4.75
CA ILE A 109 -15.53 -16.07 5.38
C ILE A 109 -15.48 -16.39 6.88
N LYS A 110 -16.13 -15.56 7.67
CA LYS A 110 -16.35 -15.76 9.10
C LYS A 110 -17.84 -15.94 9.37
N GLY A 111 -18.19 -16.87 10.24
CA GLY A 111 -19.57 -17.05 10.67
C GLY A 111 -19.77 -18.34 11.45
N LYS A 112 -21.02 -18.57 11.87
CA LYS A 112 -21.40 -19.78 12.59
C LYS A 112 -21.27 -21.01 11.70
N ILE A 113 -20.69 -22.09 12.24
CA ILE A 113 -20.42 -23.32 11.47
C ILE A 113 -21.70 -23.83 10.82
N GLU A 114 -22.81 -23.86 11.57
CA GLU A 114 -24.12 -24.34 11.13
C GLU A 114 -24.71 -23.55 9.95
N GLU A 115 -24.35 -22.27 9.79
CA GLU A 115 -24.77 -21.46 8.66
C GLU A 115 -23.84 -21.64 7.47
N ILE A 116 -22.52 -21.66 7.70
CA ILE A 116 -21.53 -21.78 6.64
C ILE A 116 -21.61 -23.12 5.93
N ILE A 117 -21.83 -24.23 6.65
CA ILE A 117 -21.91 -25.57 6.04
C ILE A 117 -23.05 -25.68 5.01
N LYS A 118 -24.11 -24.86 5.12
CA LYS A 118 -25.20 -24.81 4.13
C LYS A 118 -24.72 -24.37 2.76
N LEU A 119 -23.59 -23.65 2.66
CA LEU A 119 -22.96 -23.32 1.38
C LEU A 119 -22.50 -24.59 0.63
N SER A 120 -22.15 -25.66 1.34
CA SER A 120 -21.81 -26.94 0.71
C SER A 120 -23.01 -27.54 -0.03
N GLU A 121 -24.23 -27.36 0.50
CA GLU A 121 -25.48 -27.80 -0.14
C GLU A 121 -25.78 -26.97 -1.41
N GLN A 122 -25.34 -25.71 -1.42
CA GLN A 122 -25.38 -24.83 -2.60
C GLN A 122 -24.27 -25.13 -3.62
N GLY A 123 -23.46 -26.17 -3.39
CA GLY A 123 -22.41 -26.62 -4.30
C GLY A 123 -21.09 -25.85 -4.20
N PHE A 124 -20.90 -25.05 -3.14
CA PHE A 124 -19.60 -24.46 -2.83
C PHE A 124 -18.69 -25.48 -2.16
N LYS A 125 -17.41 -25.46 -2.53
CA LYS A 125 -16.40 -26.20 -1.77
C LYS A 125 -16.00 -25.34 -0.57
N LEU A 126 -15.88 -25.97 0.60
CA LEU A 126 -15.52 -25.33 1.86
C LEU A 126 -14.29 -25.99 2.46
N LYS A 127 -13.45 -25.24 3.17
CA LYS A 127 -12.37 -25.76 4.01
C LYS A 127 -12.19 -24.85 5.21
N LEU A 128 -12.24 -25.41 6.41
CA LEU A 128 -11.93 -24.67 7.63
C LEU A 128 -10.48 -24.13 7.57
N LEU A 129 -10.28 -22.89 7.97
CA LEU A 129 -8.95 -22.31 8.10
C LEU A 129 -8.22 -23.07 9.23
N PRO A 130 -7.08 -23.73 8.95
CA PRO A 130 -6.42 -24.58 9.94
C PRO A 130 -5.89 -23.74 11.11
N GLU A 131 -5.82 -24.32 12.30
CA GLU A 131 -5.34 -23.63 13.50
C GLU A 131 -3.87 -23.21 13.41
N ARG A 132 -3.04 -24.06 12.79
CA ARG A 132 -1.62 -23.79 12.55
C ARG A 132 -1.13 -24.69 11.42
N ILE A 133 -0.23 -24.17 10.59
CA ILE A 133 0.53 -24.95 9.62
C ILE A 133 2.03 -24.88 9.95
N PRO A 134 2.79 -26.00 9.79
CA PRO A 134 4.24 -25.99 9.99
C PRO A 134 4.95 -25.13 8.95
N TRP A 135 5.97 -24.38 9.35
CA TRP A 135 6.82 -23.62 8.44
C TRP A 135 7.54 -24.49 7.40
N SER A 136 7.79 -25.76 7.70
CA SER A 136 8.44 -26.71 6.79
C SER A 136 7.58 -27.09 5.57
N GLU A 137 6.28 -26.73 5.53
CA GLU A 137 5.40 -26.93 4.37
C GLU A 137 5.41 -25.74 3.39
N GLN A 138 6.45 -24.89 3.42
CA GLN A 138 6.71 -23.87 2.40
C GLN A 138 6.62 -24.48 1.00
N VAL A 139 5.54 -24.17 0.29
CA VAL A 139 5.39 -24.52 -1.12
C VAL A 139 6.56 -23.87 -1.87
N LYS A 140 7.32 -24.69 -2.60
CA LYS A 140 8.47 -24.32 -3.43
C LYS A 140 8.11 -23.27 -4.49
N TYR A 141 7.97 -22.01 -4.10
CA TYR A 141 7.97 -20.89 -5.02
C TYR A 141 9.36 -20.26 -4.96
N PHE A 142 10.12 -20.49 -6.03
CA PHE A 142 11.38 -19.81 -6.30
C PHE A 142 11.13 -18.29 -6.28
N THR A 143 11.60 -17.59 -5.26
CA THR A 143 11.93 -16.17 -5.35
C THR A 143 13.40 -16.06 -5.77
N PRO A 144 13.75 -15.39 -6.87
CA PRO A 144 15.14 -15.05 -7.13
C PRO A 144 15.58 -14.12 -6.02
N ALA A 145 16.57 -14.53 -5.24
CA ALA A 145 17.13 -13.70 -4.19
C ALA A 145 17.73 -12.44 -4.83
N ILE A 146 17.06 -11.30 -4.67
CA ILE A 146 17.75 -10.01 -4.78
C ILE A 146 18.60 -9.90 -3.53
N ARG A 147 19.85 -10.36 -3.64
CA ARG A 147 20.87 -10.15 -2.61
C ARG A 147 21.29 -8.69 -2.65
N PHE A 148 20.84 -7.89 -1.70
CA PHE A 148 21.64 -6.74 -1.29
C PHE A 148 22.89 -7.31 -0.61
N LYS A 149 24.07 -7.13 -1.24
CA LYS A 149 25.33 -7.36 -0.53
C LYS A 149 25.44 -6.28 0.55
N SER A 150 25.02 -6.58 1.77
CA SER A 150 25.45 -5.82 2.94
C SER A 150 26.90 -6.21 3.27
N SER A 151 27.82 -5.66 2.49
CA SER A 151 29.24 -5.61 2.83
C SER A 151 29.77 -4.21 2.55
N ALA A 152 28.98 -3.18 2.88
CA ALA A 152 29.47 -1.82 2.84
C ALA A 152 30.22 -1.58 4.15
N GLU A 153 31.55 -1.51 4.04
CA GLU A 153 32.37 -0.71 4.93
C GLU A 153 31.75 0.70 5.08
N GLU A 154 32.03 1.36 6.19
CA GLU A 154 31.46 2.66 6.55
C GLU A 154 31.84 3.73 5.51
N THR A 155 31.00 3.88 4.48
CA THR A 155 31.15 4.80 3.36
C THR A 155 30.40 6.10 3.65
N ALA A 156 30.75 7.19 2.96
CA ALA A 156 30.01 8.47 3.03
C ALA A 156 28.50 8.31 2.79
N ASP A 157 28.10 7.33 1.96
CA ASP A 157 26.70 6.98 1.71
C ASP A 157 25.99 6.45 2.97
N THR A 158 26.69 5.69 3.80
CA THR A 158 26.16 5.17 5.08
C THR A 158 25.96 6.29 6.09
N GLN A 159 26.83 7.31 6.06
CA GLN A 159 26.74 8.48 6.95
C GLN A 159 25.55 9.36 6.59
N ILE A 160 25.30 9.62 5.30
CA ILE A 160 24.13 10.37 4.84
C ILE A 160 22.83 9.66 5.27
N ILE A 161 22.77 8.34 5.12
CA ILE A 161 21.61 7.55 5.55
C ILE A 161 21.40 7.68 7.07
N LYS A 162 22.47 7.53 7.87
CA LYS A 162 22.41 7.69 9.33
C LYS A 162 21.93 9.09 9.73
N GLU A 163 22.43 10.15 9.10
CA GLU A 163 22.02 11.53 9.37
C GLU A 163 20.54 11.78 9.05
N ILE A 164 20.03 11.23 7.95
CA ILE A 164 18.61 11.34 7.60
C ILE A 164 17.77 10.60 8.65
N LEU A 165 18.14 9.37 9.01
CA LEU A 165 17.41 8.57 9.99
C LEU A 165 17.42 9.19 11.39
N GLN A 166 18.51 9.85 11.79
CA GLN A 166 18.62 10.53 13.09
C GLN A 166 17.74 11.78 13.19
N ASN A 167 17.54 12.50 12.08
CA ASN A 167 16.72 13.71 12.05
C ASN A 167 15.26 13.44 11.69
N PHE A 168 14.92 12.20 11.34
CA PHE A 168 13.57 11.78 10.99
C PHE A 168 12.69 11.69 12.24
N THR A 169 11.53 12.36 12.22
CA THR A 169 10.51 12.23 13.26
C THR A 169 9.21 11.71 12.68
N THR A 170 8.52 10.84 13.42
CA THR A 170 7.21 10.32 13.04
C THR A 170 6.10 11.37 13.15
N THR A 171 6.32 12.44 13.92
CA THR A 171 5.35 13.53 14.09
C THR A 171 4.98 14.16 12.76
N GLN A 172 5.98 14.56 11.96
CA GLN A 172 5.72 15.26 10.70
C GLN A 172 5.12 14.32 9.64
N TYR A 173 5.46 13.03 9.69
CA TYR A 173 4.81 12.01 8.88
C TYR A 173 3.31 11.94 9.18
N VAL A 174 2.95 11.88 10.47
CA VAL A 174 1.55 11.83 10.91
C VAL A 174 0.82 13.13 10.58
N GLU A 175 1.45 14.30 10.71
CA GLU A 175 0.86 15.59 10.34
C GLU A 175 0.46 15.65 8.86
N TYR A 176 1.31 15.13 7.96
CA TYR A 176 0.98 15.05 6.53
C TYR A 176 -0.18 14.11 6.25
N ILE A 177 -0.22 12.94 6.89
CA ILE A 177 -1.37 12.02 6.79
C ILE A 177 -2.64 12.71 7.31
N GLN A 178 -2.56 13.37 8.47
CA GLN A 178 -3.69 14.04 9.09
C GLN A 178 -4.25 15.17 8.24
N TYR A 179 -3.39 15.94 7.58
CA TYR A 179 -3.83 16.96 6.62
C TYR A 179 -4.56 16.32 5.43
N LEU A 180 -3.95 15.31 4.80
CA LEU A 180 -4.49 14.68 3.58
C LEU A 180 -5.80 13.92 3.82
N GLN A 181 -5.94 13.24 4.97
CA GLN A 181 -7.20 12.60 5.35
C GLN A 181 -8.28 13.61 5.76
N GLY A 182 -7.86 14.76 6.30
CA GLY A 182 -8.75 15.84 6.72
C GLY A 182 -9.44 16.57 5.57
N LEU A 183 -9.01 16.31 4.33
CA LEU A 183 -9.70 16.77 3.11
C LEU A 183 -11.00 16.02 2.83
N GLU A 184 -11.36 15.05 3.67
CA GLU A 184 -12.50 14.13 3.58
C GLU A 184 -12.40 13.14 2.42
N THR A 185 -12.21 13.64 1.20
CA THR A 185 -11.96 12.82 0.00
C THR A 185 -10.96 13.53 -0.90
N ARG A 186 -10.12 12.75 -1.58
CA ARG A 186 -9.23 13.21 -2.64
C ARG A 186 -9.61 12.54 -3.95
N TYR A 187 -10.88 12.18 -4.13
CA TYR A 187 -11.36 11.58 -5.35
C TYR A 187 -11.04 12.45 -6.56
N SER A 188 -10.58 11.83 -7.65
CA SER A 188 -10.06 12.52 -8.82
C SER A 188 -11.03 13.51 -9.47
N PHE A 189 -12.34 13.30 -9.33
CA PHE A 189 -13.35 14.21 -9.87
C PHE A 189 -13.96 15.15 -8.82
N SER A 190 -13.47 15.11 -7.58
CA SER A 190 -13.88 16.02 -6.52
C SER A 190 -13.15 17.37 -6.62
N PRO A 191 -13.71 18.48 -6.11
CA PRO A 191 -12.99 19.75 -6.03
C PRO A 191 -11.70 19.66 -5.21
N LYS A 192 -11.63 18.73 -4.25
CA LYS A 192 -10.49 18.55 -3.34
C LYS A 192 -9.24 18.00 -4.02
N ILE A 193 -9.34 17.41 -5.21
CA ILE A 193 -8.17 16.97 -5.98
C ILE A 193 -7.25 18.14 -6.33
N GLN A 194 -7.85 19.31 -6.61
CA GLN A 194 -7.14 20.51 -7.02
C GLN A 194 -6.46 21.17 -5.80
N GLU A 195 -7.15 21.19 -4.65
CA GLU A 195 -6.57 21.60 -3.36
C GLU A 195 -5.39 20.71 -2.96
N THR A 196 -5.53 19.39 -3.10
CA THR A 196 -4.44 18.43 -2.82
C THR A 196 -3.23 18.68 -3.74
N LYS A 197 -3.46 18.88 -5.03
CA LYS A 197 -2.40 19.18 -6.00
C LYS A 197 -1.65 20.46 -5.61
N ASP A 198 -2.37 21.53 -5.27
CA ASP A 198 -1.76 22.81 -4.88
C ASP A 198 -0.96 22.69 -3.56
N TYR A 199 -1.49 21.94 -2.59
CA TYR A 199 -0.76 21.61 -1.36
C TYR A 199 0.57 20.92 -1.65
N LEU A 200 0.58 19.90 -2.51
CA LEU A 200 1.80 19.17 -2.87
C LEU A 200 2.81 20.06 -3.59
N VAL A 201 2.35 20.88 -4.54
CA VAL A 201 3.20 21.84 -5.24
C VAL A 201 3.88 22.78 -4.23
N ASN A 202 3.10 23.37 -3.33
CA ASN A 202 3.61 24.30 -2.32
C ASN A 202 4.63 23.62 -1.40
N LYS A 203 4.34 22.40 -0.92
CA LYS A 203 5.26 21.66 -0.03
C LYS A 203 6.60 21.35 -0.70
N PHE A 204 6.60 20.90 -1.95
CA PHE A 204 7.86 20.66 -2.64
C PHE A 204 8.63 21.96 -2.93
N GLN A 205 7.93 23.07 -3.22
CA GLN A 205 8.55 24.39 -3.38
C GLN A 205 9.17 24.90 -2.07
N GLU A 206 8.49 24.70 -0.93
CA GLU A 206 9.05 24.99 0.41
C GLU A 206 10.36 24.25 0.67
N PHE A 207 10.53 23.05 0.09
CA PHE A 207 11.78 22.27 0.19
C PHE A 207 12.87 22.70 -0.80
N GLY A 208 12.63 23.76 -1.59
CA GLY A 208 13.57 24.32 -2.57
C GLY A 208 13.68 23.52 -3.87
N LEU A 209 12.72 22.63 -4.15
CA LEU A 209 12.74 21.80 -5.36
C LEU A 209 12.13 22.53 -6.57
N SER A 210 12.59 22.17 -7.77
CA SER A 210 11.94 22.60 -9.01
C SER A 210 10.67 21.77 -9.23
N VAL A 211 9.51 22.43 -9.25
CA VAL A 211 8.21 21.75 -9.34
C VAL A 211 7.54 22.05 -10.68
N SER A 212 7.01 21.02 -11.32
CA SER A 212 6.19 21.09 -12.53
C SER A 212 4.94 20.23 -12.39
N THR A 213 3.92 20.51 -13.19
CA THR A 213 2.73 19.67 -13.29
C THR A 213 2.63 19.05 -14.68
N PHE A 214 2.15 17.81 -14.74
CA PHE A 214 1.95 17.09 -15.99
C PHE A 214 0.45 16.84 -16.19
N PRO A 215 -0.22 17.61 -17.08
CA PRO A 215 -1.65 17.49 -17.31
C PRO A 215 -1.99 16.24 -18.12
N PHE A 216 -3.12 15.61 -17.81
CA PHE A 216 -3.71 14.56 -18.62
C PHE A 216 -5.24 14.60 -18.53
N ALA A 217 -5.90 14.23 -19.63
CA ALA A 217 -7.35 14.27 -19.74
C ALA A 217 -7.98 12.93 -19.34
N LEU A 218 -9.11 13.00 -18.62
CA LEU A 218 -10.00 11.88 -18.32
C LEU A 218 -11.45 12.23 -18.61
N LYS A 219 -12.23 11.20 -18.95
CA LYS A 219 -13.69 11.30 -19.09
C LYS A 219 -14.38 10.58 -17.92
N TYR A 220 -15.33 11.27 -17.30
CA TYR A 220 -16.18 10.72 -16.25
C TYR A 220 -17.59 11.29 -16.38
N ASN A 221 -18.62 10.43 -16.35
CA ASN A 221 -20.02 10.82 -16.53
C ASN A 221 -20.28 11.77 -17.74
N ASN A 222 -19.65 11.47 -18.88
CA ASN A 222 -19.70 12.28 -20.11
C ASN A 222 -19.16 13.71 -19.98
N GLN A 223 -18.40 14.00 -18.91
CA GLN A 223 -17.70 15.26 -18.72
C GLN A 223 -16.19 15.04 -18.85
N ASP A 224 -15.51 16.02 -19.44
CA ASP A 224 -14.06 16.05 -19.57
C ASP A 224 -13.43 16.70 -18.32
N TYR A 225 -12.42 16.03 -17.77
CA TYR A 225 -11.63 16.48 -16.63
C TYR A 225 -10.15 16.51 -17.02
N THR A 226 -9.43 17.53 -16.52
CA THR A 226 -7.97 17.58 -16.61
C THR A 226 -7.39 17.38 -15.22
N LEU A 227 -6.64 16.30 -15.04
CA LEU A 227 -5.89 16.01 -13.82
C LEU A 227 -4.40 16.28 -14.04
N TYR A 228 -3.65 16.33 -12.95
CA TYR A 228 -2.25 16.76 -12.98
C TYR A 228 -1.40 15.85 -12.11
N ASN A 229 -0.39 15.19 -12.68
CA ASN A 229 0.67 14.68 -11.83
C ASN A 229 1.52 15.85 -11.33
N VAL A 230 1.98 15.78 -10.08
CA VAL A 230 2.93 16.75 -9.51
C VAL A 230 4.32 16.14 -9.56
N ILE A 231 5.28 16.86 -10.15
CA ILE A 231 6.66 16.38 -10.34
C ILE A 231 7.61 17.38 -9.72
N ALA A 232 8.23 17.01 -8.61
CA ALA A 232 9.32 17.76 -8.00
C ALA A 232 10.66 17.14 -8.39
N THR A 233 11.61 17.98 -8.83
CA THR A 233 12.91 17.54 -9.36
C THR A 233 14.04 18.10 -8.52
N LEU A 234 14.88 17.19 -8.02
CA LEU A 234 16.20 17.48 -7.47
C LEU A 234 17.25 17.14 -8.52
N SER A 235 17.84 18.17 -9.14
CA SER A 235 18.81 17.99 -10.23
C SER A 235 20.10 17.33 -9.76
N GLY A 236 20.57 16.34 -10.51
CA GLY A 236 21.88 15.72 -10.27
C GLY A 236 23.04 16.59 -10.76
N GLU A 237 24.21 16.49 -10.12
CA GLU A 237 25.38 17.30 -10.47
C GLU A 237 26.19 16.73 -11.64
N THR A 238 26.49 15.42 -11.63
CA THR A 238 27.46 14.80 -12.56
C THR A 238 26.81 13.92 -13.62
N THR A 239 25.64 13.35 -13.33
CA THR A 239 24.87 12.46 -14.21
C THR A 239 23.39 12.85 -14.26
N PRO A 240 23.04 14.12 -14.55
CA PRO A 240 21.65 14.61 -14.47
C PRO A 240 20.66 13.90 -15.39
N LYS A 241 21.15 13.21 -16.43
CA LYS A 241 20.32 12.40 -17.35
C LYS A 241 19.94 11.02 -16.79
N LYS A 242 20.58 10.58 -15.71
CA LYS A 242 20.18 9.39 -14.95
C LYS A 242 19.17 9.85 -13.91
N GLU A 243 17.99 9.25 -13.93
CA GLU A 243 16.85 9.71 -13.14
C GLU A 243 16.33 8.58 -12.25
N TYR A 244 16.25 8.84 -10.95
CA TYR A 244 15.58 7.97 -9.99
C TYR A 244 14.21 8.54 -9.68
N ILE A 245 13.17 7.71 -9.69
CA ILE A 245 11.79 8.16 -9.45
C ILE A 245 11.29 7.53 -8.17
N LEU A 246 10.96 8.38 -7.20
CA LEU A 246 10.16 8.01 -6.03
C LEU A 246 8.74 8.51 -6.29
N CYS A 247 7.73 7.69 -6.01
CA CYS A 247 6.36 8.06 -6.34
C CYS A 247 5.31 7.48 -5.39
N ALA A 248 4.17 8.16 -5.36
CA ALA A 248 2.93 7.72 -4.73
C ALA A 248 1.76 8.33 -5.53
N HIS A 249 0.54 7.84 -5.34
CA HIS A 249 -0.64 8.55 -5.84
C HIS A 249 -1.29 9.37 -4.73
N TYR A 250 -1.98 10.44 -5.11
CA TYR A 250 -2.57 11.37 -4.15
C TYR A 250 -4.09 11.41 -4.20
N ASP A 251 -4.72 10.77 -5.19
CA ASP A 251 -6.15 10.53 -5.17
C ASP A 251 -6.54 9.44 -4.16
N SER A 252 -7.80 9.45 -3.74
CA SER A 252 -8.41 8.39 -2.92
C SER A 252 -9.78 8.05 -3.44
N THR A 253 -10.29 6.87 -3.11
CA THR A 253 -11.66 6.49 -3.43
C THR A 253 -12.31 5.71 -2.31
N VAL A 254 -13.60 5.45 -2.45
CA VAL A 254 -14.32 4.45 -1.66
C VAL A 254 -14.56 3.22 -2.52
N ASP A 255 -14.64 2.04 -1.89
CA ASP A 255 -14.97 0.79 -2.59
C ASP A 255 -16.36 0.82 -3.27
N ASN A 256 -17.23 1.74 -2.85
CA ASN A 256 -18.58 1.90 -3.40
C ASN A 256 -18.60 2.88 -4.59
N PRO A 257 -18.73 2.41 -5.83
CA PRO A 257 -18.71 3.28 -7.01
C PRO A 257 -19.98 4.11 -7.19
N TYR A 258 -21.05 3.85 -6.43
CA TYR A 258 -22.33 4.56 -6.57
C TYR A 258 -22.33 5.93 -5.89
N ASP A 259 -21.42 6.17 -4.94
CA ASP A 259 -21.30 7.46 -4.26
C ASP A 259 -19.83 7.78 -3.95
N PRO A 260 -19.01 8.08 -4.98
CA PRO A 260 -17.57 8.28 -4.81
C PRO A 260 -17.21 9.64 -4.20
N MET A 261 -18.21 10.48 -3.91
CA MET A 261 -18.03 11.82 -3.32
C MET A 261 -18.12 11.82 -1.79
N VAL A 262 -18.41 10.69 -1.18
CA VAL A 262 -18.39 10.55 0.29
C VAL A 262 -16.96 10.57 0.83
N SER A 263 -16.87 10.65 2.16
CA SER A 263 -15.60 10.60 2.88
C SER A 263 -14.79 9.35 2.49
N ALA A 264 -13.66 9.59 1.84
CA ALA A 264 -12.63 8.65 1.44
C ALA A 264 -11.29 9.15 2.00
N PRO A 265 -11.06 9.03 3.33
CA PRO A 265 -9.92 9.66 3.99
C PRO A 265 -8.58 9.19 3.41
N GLY A 266 -8.51 7.96 2.88
CA GLY A 266 -7.35 7.46 2.15
C GLY A 266 -6.04 7.64 2.91
N ALA A 267 -6.07 7.40 4.22
CA ALA A 267 -4.95 7.66 5.12
C ALA A 267 -3.78 6.72 4.83
N ASP A 268 -4.08 5.43 4.67
CA ASP A 268 -3.09 4.44 4.23
C ASP A 268 -2.95 4.42 2.71
N ASP A 269 -4.08 4.53 2.00
CA ASP A 269 -4.17 4.51 0.54
C ASP A 269 -4.61 5.88 -0.03
N ASN A 270 -3.71 6.77 -0.41
CA ASN A 270 -2.25 6.68 -0.28
C ASN A 270 -1.62 7.94 0.32
N ALA A 271 -2.28 8.53 1.33
CA ALA A 271 -1.70 9.62 2.09
C ALA A 271 -0.40 9.19 2.81
N SER A 272 -0.28 7.92 3.20
CA SER A 272 0.93 7.35 3.81
C SER A 272 2.13 7.45 2.85
N GLY A 273 2.00 6.99 1.61
CA GLY A 273 3.06 7.05 0.60
C GLY A 273 3.37 8.48 0.18
N ILE A 274 2.38 9.37 0.07
CA ILE A 274 2.61 10.80 -0.15
C ILE A 274 3.39 11.43 1.00
N SER A 275 3.05 11.09 2.25
CA SER A 275 3.74 11.61 3.44
C SER A 275 5.19 11.12 3.49
N ALA A 276 5.44 9.86 3.15
CA ALA A 276 6.79 9.31 3.02
C ALA A 276 7.58 10.01 1.91
N LEU A 277 6.93 10.28 0.77
CA LEU A 277 7.52 10.97 -0.37
C LEU A 277 7.89 12.43 -0.03
N LEU A 278 7.02 13.15 0.70
CA LEU A 278 7.28 14.51 1.18
C LEU A 278 8.46 14.54 2.15
N LEU A 279 8.57 13.60 3.09
CA LEU A 279 9.71 13.53 3.99
C LEU A 279 11.00 13.17 3.26
N ALA A 280 10.97 12.18 2.36
CA ALA A 280 12.11 11.86 1.52
C ALA A 280 12.58 13.10 0.75
N ALA A 281 11.67 13.83 0.12
CA ALA A 281 11.99 15.06 -0.59
C ALA A 281 12.60 16.13 0.33
N LYS A 282 12.01 16.35 1.52
CA LYS A 282 12.51 17.32 2.50
C LYS A 282 13.96 17.07 2.92
N TYR A 283 14.32 15.82 3.19
CA TYR A 283 15.68 15.49 3.65
C TYR A 283 16.67 15.37 2.50
N LEU A 284 16.26 14.76 1.37
CA LEU A 284 17.13 14.61 0.21
C LEU A 284 17.43 15.96 -0.46
N SER A 285 16.50 16.91 -0.47
CA SER A 285 16.75 18.23 -1.09
C SER A 285 17.86 19.04 -0.39
N GLN A 286 18.23 18.66 0.83
CA GLN A 286 19.34 19.28 1.60
C GLN A 286 20.70 18.69 1.24
N LYS A 287 20.75 17.69 0.36
CA LYS A 287 21.96 16.97 -0.04
C LYS A 287 22.16 17.10 -1.55
N LYS A 288 23.39 16.82 -1.99
CA LYS A 288 23.78 16.81 -3.39
C LYS A 288 23.93 15.39 -3.88
N PHE A 289 23.41 15.11 -5.07
CA PHE A 289 23.48 13.79 -5.67
C PHE A 289 24.06 13.87 -7.08
N ASN A 290 24.71 12.79 -7.49
CA ASN A 290 25.24 12.67 -8.84
C ASN A 290 24.12 12.61 -9.89
N SER A 291 23.03 11.90 -9.59
CA SER A 291 21.91 11.68 -10.50
C SER A 291 20.70 12.49 -10.08
N THR A 292 19.81 12.76 -11.03
CA THR A 292 18.55 13.47 -10.77
C THR A 292 17.59 12.57 -10.00
N ILE A 293 16.90 13.13 -9.02
CA ILE A 293 15.83 12.46 -8.29
C ILE A 293 14.52 13.20 -8.58
N LYS A 294 13.50 12.46 -9.02
CA LYS A 294 12.14 12.98 -9.22
C LYS A 294 11.21 12.39 -8.18
N PHE A 295 10.47 13.26 -7.51
CA PHE A 295 9.37 12.90 -6.62
C PHE A 295 8.08 13.14 -7.38
N VAL A 296 7.36 12.08 -7.71
CA VAL A 296 6.19 12.13 -8.60
C VAL A 296 4.94 11.71 -7.84
N CYS A 297 4.00 12.64 -7.67
CA CYS A 297 2.68 12.36 -7.13
C CYS A 297 1.71 12.16 -8.29
N PHE A 298 1.21 10.94 -8.46
CA PHE A 298 0.29 10.59 -9.53
C PHE A 298 -1.16 10.89 -9.15
N ALA A 299 -1.93 11.42 -10.11
CA ALA A 299 -3.38 11.50 -10.00
C ALA A 299 -4.04 10.33 -10.74
N GLY A 300 -5.29 10.02 -10.41
CA GLY A 300 -6.10 9.05 -11.15
C GLY A 300 -5.60 7.62 -11.08
N GLU A 301 -4.94 7.23 -9.97
CA GLU A 301 -4.56 5.85 -9.73
C GLU A 301 -5.80 4.98 -9.55
N GLU A 302 -6.77 5.48 -8.78
CA GLU A 302 -8.03 4.83 -8.44
C GLU A 302 -8.98 4.73 -9.64
N GLN A 303 -8.61 5.36 -10.76
CA GLN A 303 -9.32 5.29 -12.05
C GLN A 303 -8.58 4.39 -13.06
N GLY A 304 -7.72 3.52 -12.55
CA GLY A 304 -6.94 2.58 -13.33
C GLY A 304 -5.60 3.15 -13.79
N MET A 305 -4.83 3.70 -12.85
CA MET A 305 -3.43 4.10 -13.02
C MET A 305 -3.21 5.15 -14.11
N LYS A 306 -4.17 6.05 -14.31
CA LYS A 306 -4.21 6.92 -15.49
C LYS A 306 -3.08 7.94 -15.52
N GLY A 307 -2.78 8.57 -14.39
CA GLY A 307 -1.68 9.52 -14.30
C GLY A 307 -0.33 8.88 -14.55
N SER A 308 -0.06 7.72 -13.94
CA SER A 308 1.21 7.01 -14.10
C SER A 308 1.37 6.42 -15.51
N GLN A 309 0.31 5.88 -16.11
CA GLN A 309 0.31 5.42 -17.51
C GLN A 309 0.64 6.56 -18.48
N SER A 310 -0.01 7.71 -18.32
CA SER A 310 0.22 8.88 -19.18
C SER A 310 1.66 9.39 -19.06
N TYR A 311 2.16 9.48 -17.83
CA TYR A 311 3.54 9.91 -17.57
C TYR A 311 4.58 8.92 -18.11
N ALA A 312 4.40 7.62 -17.84
CA ALA A 312 5.33 6.60 -18.32
C ALA A 312 5.40 6.55 -19.86
N LYS A 313 4.25 6.70 -20.53
CA LYS A 313 4.19 6.80 -21.99
C LYS A 313 4.95 8.02 -22.51
N GLU A 314 4.77 9.18 -21.87
CA GLU A 314 5.51 10.39 -22.25
C GLU A 314 7.02 10.21 -22.06
N MET A 315 7.45 9.67 -20.91
CA MET A 315 8.87 9.40 -20.65
C MET A 315 9.48 8.42 -21.64
N TYR A 316 8.73 7.37 -22.03
CA TYR A 316 9.14 6.43 -23.08
C TYR A 316 9.34 7.13 -24.43
N ASN A 317 8.42 8.01 -24.82
CA ASN A 317 8.50 8.74 -26.09
C ASN A 317 9.70 9.72 -26.13
N GLN A 318 10.16 10.18 -24.97
CA GLN A 318 11.31 11.08 -24.84
C GLN A 318 12.68 10.36 -24.81
N GLY A 319 12.71 9.02 -24.94
CA GLY A 319 13.92 8.17 -24.90
C GLY A 319 14.63 8.12 -23.55
#